data_AF-A0A7Y4SRV9-F1
#
_entry.id   AF-A0A7Y4SRV9-F1
#
_cell.length_a   1.000
_cell.length_b   1.000
_cell.length_c   1.000
_cell.angle_alpha   90.00
_cell.angle_beta   90.00
_cell.angle_gamma   90.00
#
_symmetry.space_group_name_H-M   'P 1'
#
loop_
_entity.id
_entity.type
_entity.pdbx_description
1 polymer ?
#
loop_
_entity_poly.entity_id
_entity_poly.type
_entity_poly.pdbx_seq_one_letter_code
_entity_poly.pdbx_strand_id
1 'polypeptide(L)'
;SPALALLGTRADEPADWLRTGQALARILLLAQVEGVSASFLNQPIEVPELRSRVRELTGRSGHAQLLLRMGYGPELRPTPRRPVEEVFVADAEP
;
A
#
# COMPACT_ATOMS: atom_id res chain seq x y z
N SER A 1 5.45 0.31 20.34
CA SER A 1 5.05 1.29 19.31
C SER A 1 5.14 0.66 17.94
N PRO A 2 4.19 0.92 17.02
CA PRO A 2 4.21 0.32 15.69
C PRO A 2 5.37 0.87 14.84
N ALA A 3 5.89 0.04 13.94
CA ALA A 3 6.91 0.41 12.97
C ALA A 3 6.28 1.17 11.79
N LEU A 4 7.02 2.07 11.16
CA LEU A 4 6.64 2.70 9.90
C LEU A 4 7.38 2.03 8.75
N ALA A 5 6.66 1.67 7.68
CA ALA A 5 7.22 1.09 6.47
C ALA A 5 6.88 1.98 5.28
N LEU A 6 7.92 2.38 4.55
CA LEU A 6 7.78 3.11 3.29
C LEU A 6 8.07 2.19 2.12
N LEU A 7 7.11 2.05 1.21
CA LEU A 7 7.33 1.42 -0.10
C LEU A 7 7.69 2.53 -1.08
N GLY A 8 8.73 2.30 -1.88
CA GLY A 8 9.16 3.25 -2.90
C GLY A 8 9.69 2.56 -4.15
N THR A 9 9.64 3.28 -5.26
CA THR A 9 10.06 2.82 -6.59
C THR A 9 11.10 3.78 -7.17
N ARG A 10 11.79 3.34 -8.23
CA ARG A 10 12.81 4.17 -8.88
C ARG A 10 12.21 5.30 -9.72
N ALA A 11 11.08 5.04 -10.37
CA ALA A 11 10.29 5.99 -11.14
C ALA A 11 8.85 6.05 -10.61
N ASP A 12 8.03 6.92 -11.19
CA ASP A 12 6.65 7.19 -10.77
C ASP A 12 5.67 7.04 -11.93
N GLU A 13 5.86 5.97 -12.68
CA GLU A 13 5.05 5.65 -13.86
C GLU A 13 3.94 4.64 -13.51
N PRO A 14 2.90 4.51 -14.34
CA PRO A 14 1.81 3.55 -14.10
C PRO A 14 2.28 2.12 -13.83
N ALA A 15 3.36 1.68 -14.49
CA ALA A 15 3.94 0.36 -14.25
C ALA A 15 4.55 0.22 -12.83
N ASP A 16 5.11 1.29 -12.28
CA ASP A 16 5.68 1.31 -10.92
C ASP A 16 4.60 1.36 -9.86
N TRP A 17 3.49 2.04 -10.13
CA TRP A 17 2.31 1.98 -9.27
C TRP A 17 1.75 0.57 -9.18
N LEU A 18 1.64 -0.12 -10.33
CA LEU A 18 1.19 -1.51 -10.36
C LEU A 18 2.15 -2.42 -9.59
N ARG A 19 3.46 -2.29 -9.81
CA ARG A 19 4.48 -3.06 -9.07
C ARG A 19 4.40 -2.80 -7.56
N THR A 20 4.15 -1.55 -7.16
CA THR A 20 3.93 -1.19 -5.76
C THR A 20 2.70 -1.90 -5.21
N GLY A 21 1.58 -1.88 -5.93
CA GLY A 21 0.35 -2.58 -5.51
C GLY A 21 0.57 -4.10 -5.36
N GLN A 22 1.31 -4.71 -6.29
CA GLN A 22 1.67 -6.13 -6.21
C GLN A 22 2.61 -6.42 -5.02
N ALA A 23 3.56 -5.54 -4.72
CA ALA A 23 4.44 -5.67 -3.56
C ALA A 23 3.64 -5.51 -2.24
N LEU A 24 2.75 -4.52 -2.18
CA LEU A 24 1.83 -4.30 -1.07
C LEU A 24 0.99 -5.55 -0.79
N ALA A 25 0.39 -6.17 -1.81
CA ALA A 25 -0.40 -7.38 -1.63
C ALA A 25 0.41 -8.51 -0.96
N ARG A 26 1.65 -8.73 -1.40
CA ARG A 26 2.54 -9.74 -0.79
C ARG A 26 2.91 -9.39 0.64
N ILE A 27 3.22 -8.13 0.91
CA ILE A 27 3.55 -7.63 2.25
C ILE A 27 2.37 -7.83 3.21
N LEU A 28 1.15 -7.48 2.80
CA LEU A 28 -0.05 -7.61 3.64
C LEU A 28 -0.39 -9.08 3.91
N LEU A 29 -0.27 -9.96 2.91
CA LEU A 29 -0.49 -11.39 3.10
C LEU A 29 0.54 -12.01 4.05
N LEU A 30 1.82 -11.67 3.89
CA LEU A 30 2.87 -12.13 4.81
C LEU A 30 2.67 -11.57 6.22
N ALA A 31 2.35 -10.28 6.34
CA ALA A 31 2.05 -9.67 7.63
C ALA A 31 0.91 -10.40 8.35
N GLN A 32 -0.14 -10.80 7.64
CA GLN A 32 -1.23 -11.59 8.21
C GLN A 32 -0.77 -12.97 8.70
N VAL A 33 0.09 -13.66 7.95
CA VAL A 33 0.68 -14.94 8.38
C VAL A 33 1.47 -14.77 9.69
N GLU A 34 2.18 -13.66 9.83
CA GLU A 34 3.00 -13.33 11.00
C GLU A 34 2.21 -12.63 12.14
N GLY A 35 0.88 -12.48 11.99
CA GLY A 35 0.04 -11.79 12.98
C GLY A 35 0.27 -10.28 13.10
N VAL A 36 0.93 -9.67 12.12
CA VAL A 36 1.18 -8.23 12.04
C VAL A 36 0.01 -7.53 11.34
N SER A 37 -0.58 -6.56 12.03
CA SER A 37 -1.57 -5.65 11.47
C SER A 37 -0.89 -4.48 10.73
N ALA A 38 -1.50 -4.04 9.64
CA ALA A 38 -1.05 -2.87 8.88
C ALA A 38 -2.19 -1.86 8.68
N SER A 39 -1.88 -0.57 8.77
CA SER A 39 -2.79 0.53 8.45
C SER A 39 -2.11 1.56 7.57
N PHE A 40 -2.82 2.09 6.58
CA PHE A 40 -2.31 3.15 5.71
C PHE A 40 -2.14 4.47 6.46
N LEU A 41 -1.07 5.18 6.12
CA LEU A 41 -0.75 6.53 6.57
C LEU A 41 -0.34 7.38 5.35
N ASN A 42 -1.16 7.36 4.30
CA ASN A 42 -0.81 7.87 2.97
C ASN A 42 -1.05 9.37 2.77
N GLN A 43 -1.67 10.08 3.72
CA GLN A 43 -1.93 11.52 3.56
C GLN A 43 -0.66 12.33 3.20
N PRO A 44 0.53 12.04 3.77
CA PRO A 44 1.78 12.70 3.35
C PRO A 44 2.27 12.34 1.95
N ILE A 45 1.80 11.23 1.38
CA ILE A 45 2.16 10.77 0.03
C ILE A 45 1.28 11.45 -1.02
N GLU A 46 0.03 11.78 -0.67
CA GLU A 46 -0.95 12.39 -1.60
C GLU A 46 -0.63 13.86 -1.92
N VAL A 47 0.19 14.53 -1.11
CA VAL A 47 0.63 15.92 -1.32
C VAL A 47 2.06 15.92 -1.89
N PRO A 48 2.29 16.44 -3.12
CA PRO A 48 3.60 16.35 -3.80
C PRO A 48 4.79 16.88 -2.98
N GLU A 49 4.61 17.98 -2.27
CA GLU A 49 5.64 18.62 -1.44
C GLU A 49 5.98 17.74 -0.23
N LEU A 50 4.95 17.18 0.43
CA LEU A 50 5.15 16.28 1.57
C LEU A 50 5.74 14.94 1.14
N ARG A 51 5.36 14.42 -0.02
CA ARG A 51 5.88 13.16 -0.58
C ARG A 51 7.39 13.23 -0.80
N SER A 52 7.86 14.37 -1.33
CA SER A 52 9.30 14.65 -1.49
C SER A 52 10.02 14.71 -0.15
N ARG A 53 9.38 15.30 0.87
CA ARG A 53 9.95 15.38 2.22
C ARG A 53 10.02 14.03 2.91
N VAL A 54 9.00 13.18 2.76
CA VAL A 54 9.00 11.80 3.29
C VAL A 54 10.15 10.99 2.71
N ARG A 55 10.42 11.11 1.40
CA ARG A 55 11.59 10.49 0.77
C ARG A 55 12.88 10.96 1.42
N GLU A 56 13.07 12.26 1.60
CA GLU A 56 14.29 12.83 2.21
C GLU A 56 14.55 12.28 3.62
N LEU A 57 13.51 12.10 4.43
CA LEU A 57 13.64 11.54 5.78
C LEU A 57 14.20 10.10 5.78
N THR A 58 14.05 9.36 4.68
CA THR A 58 14.59 8.00 4.57
C THR A 58 16.04 7.95 4.11
N GLY A 59 16.61 9.07 3.65
CA GLY A 59 17.94 9.12 3.03
C GLY A 59 18.06 8.29 1.74
N ARG A 60 16.94 7.87 1.14
CA ARG A 60 16.90 7.03 -0.07
C ARG A 60 16.46 7.84 -1.28
N SER A 61 16.97 7.45 -2.45
CA SER A 61 16.53 7.95 -3.75
C SER A 61 15.27 7.22 -4.24
N GLY A 62 14.50 7.88 -5.11
CA GLY A 62 13.30 7.33 -5.73
C GLY A 62 12.01 8.04 -5.29
N HIS A 63 10.88 7.40 -5.53
CA HIS A 63 9.55 7.93 -5.29
C HIS A 63 8.88 7.16 -4.15
N ALA A 64 8.42 7.89 -3.14
CA ALA A 64 7.66 7.33 -2.02
C ALA A 64 6.25 6.96 -2.50
N GLN A 65 5.89 5.68 -2.54
CA GLN A 65 4.62 5.24 -3.12
C GLN A 65 3.54 4.98 -2.06
N LEU A 66 3.91 4.37 -0.92
CA LEU A 66 2.98 4.08 0.17
C LEU A 66 3.68 4.19 1.52
N LEU A 67 2.99 4.72 2.51
CA LEU A 67 3.43 4.73 3.90
C LEU A 67 2.45 3.92 4.75
N LEU A 68 2.99 2.93 5.45
CA LEU A 68 2.24 2.01 6.30
C LEU A 68 2.72 2.15 7.75
N ARG A 69 1.77 1.97 8.67
CA ARG A 69 2.05 1.69 10.07
C ARG A 69 1.78 0.21 10.32
N MET A 70 2.77 -0.49 10.88
CA MET A 70 2.74 -1.94 11.10
C MET A 70 2.97 -2.27 12.58
N GLY A 71 2.20 -3.18 13.13
CA GLY A 71 2.36 -3.60 14.52
C GLY A 71 1.34 -4.66 14.93
N TYR A 72 1.27 -4.95 16.23
CA TYR A 72 0.38 -5.96 16.77
C TYR A 72 -0.82 -5.29 17.43
N GLY A 73 -1.99 -5.90 17.26
CA GLY A 73 -3.26 -5.40 17.77
C GLY A 73 -4.32 -6.50 17.81
N PRO A 74 -5.51 -6.20 18.33
CA PRO A 74 -6.61 -7.15 18.34
C PRO A 74 -7.07 -7.48 16.91
N GLU A 75 -7.61 -8.67 16.73
CA GLU A 75 -8.23 -9.07 15.46
C GLU A 75 -9.44 -8.17 15.16
N LEU A 76 -9.52 -7.69 13.92
CA LEU A 76 -10.58 -6.79 13.48
C LEU A 76 -11.53 -7.52 12.52
N ARG A 77 -12.81 -7.13 12.57
CA ARG A 77 -13.78 -7.63 11.60
C ARG A 77 -13.38 -7.20 10.18
N PRO A 78 -13.50 -8.09 9.18
CA PRO A 78 -13.27 -7.73 7.80
C PRO A 78 -14.15 -6.56 7.37
N THR A 79 -13.57 -5.63 6.59
CA THR A 79 -14.35 -4.56 5.97
C THR A 79 -15.23 -5.14 4.86
N PRO A 80 -16.45 -4.61 4.63
CA PRO A 80 -17.32 -5.09 3.58
C PRO A 80 -16.65 -4.96 2.20
N ARG A 81 -17.00 -5.86 1.28
CA ARG A 81 -16.59 -5.81 -0.13
C ARG A 81 -17.83 -5.78 -1.00
N ARG A 82 -17.72 -5.12 -2.15
CA ARG A 82 -18.75 -5.20 -3.18
C ARG A 82 -18.88 -6.68 -3.62
N PRO A 83 -20.10 -7.17 -3.84
CA PRO A 83 -20.33 -8.46 -4.44
C PRO A 83 -19.62 -8.59 -5.83
N VAL A 84 -19.35 -9.82 -6.28
CA VAL A 84 -18.47 -10.05 -7.45
C VAL A 84 -19.13 -9.70 -8.78
N GLU A 85 -20.42 -10.00 -8.92
CA GLU A 85 -21.26 -9.62 -10.06
C GLU A 85 -21.31 -8.09 -10.29
N GLU A 86 -21.19 -7.30 -9.23
CA GLU A 86 -21.14 -5.85 -9.27
C GLU A 86 -19.83 -5.27 -9.84
N VAL A 87 -18.74 -6.06 -9.88
CA VAL A 87 -17.39 -5.59 -10.25
C VAL A 87 -16.77 -6.37 -11.40
N PHE A 88 -17.30 -7.55 -11.73
CA PHE A 88 -16.82 -8.36 -12.82
C PHE A 88 -17.49 -7.95 -14.13
N VAL A 89 -16.71 -7.34 -15.03
CA VAL A 89 -17.15 -7.11 -16.41
C VAL A 89 -16.69 -8.31 -17.21
N ALA A 90 -17.63 -9.16 -17.63
CA ALA A 90 -17.33 -10.20 -18.61
C ALA A 90 -16.95 -9.52 -19.93
N ASP A 91 -15.94 -10.04 -20.62
CA ASP A 91 -15.69 -9.64 -22.00
C ASP A 91 -16.99 -9.89 -22.79
N ALA A 92 -17.46 -8.89 -23.54
CA ALA A 92 -18.50 -9.13 -24.52
C ALA A 92 -17.96 -10.21 -25.47
N GLU A 93 -18.70 -11.30 -25.65
CA GLU A 93 -18.38 -12.23 -26.73
C GLU A 93 -18.28 -11.44 -28.04
N PRO A 94 -17.24 -11.68 -28.87
CA PRO A 94 -17.05 -10.97 -30.12
C PRO A 94 -18.22 -11.15 -31.10
#